data_AF-A0A951SFR5-F1
#
_entry.id   AF-A0A951SFR5-F1
#
_cell.length_a   1.000
_cell.length_b   1.000
_cell.length_c   1.000
_cell.angle_alpha   90.00
_cell.angle_beta   90.00
_cell.angle_gamma   90.00
#
_symmetry.space_group_name_H-M   'P 1'
#
loop_
_entity.id
_entity.type
_entity.pdbx_description
1 polymer ?
#
loop_
_entity_poly.entity_id
_entity_poly.type
_entity_poly.pdbx_seq_one_letter_code
_entity_poly.pdbx_strand_id
1 'polypeptide(L)'
;MQITAAQCRAARSLLNWTQEQLAVNASVSRATIADFESNIRHPMKNNLRSIADCMFAAGVEFISEEENSGVGVRFRERKLEYINNVRVDRLNRTATMRMRYAGEDFVCVIDLHAINDYHRTNFSTDDEFARAISSILHIVLAAVERYAGTHIKEGKMLINYDMLIGN
;
A
#
# COMPACT_ATOMS: atom_id res chain seq x y z
N MET A 1 5.63 11.14 2.90
CA MET A 1 6.06 11.44 1.51
C MET A 1 4.90 12.09 0.78
N GLN A 2 5.10 13.26 0.18
CA GLN A 2 4.06 13.95 -0.62
C GLN A 2 4.45 13.82 -2.09
N ILE A 3 3.62 13.14 -2.89
CA ILE A 3 3.81 13.04 -4.33
C ILE A 3 3.19 14.27 -5.02
N THR A 4 3.79 14.75 -6.10
CA THR A 4 3.22 15.83 -6.89
C THR A 4 2.17 15.33 -7.89
N ALA A 5 1.29 16.20 -8.36
CA ALA A 5 0.34 15.86 -9.44
C ALA A 5 1.06 15.41 -10.72
N ALA A 6 2.22 16.00 -11.02
CA ALA A 6 3.05 15.61 -12.16
C ALA A 6 3.60 14.18 -12.01
N GLN A 7 4.12 13.85 -10.83
CA GLN A 7 4.56 12.49 -10.52
C GLN A 7 3.41 11.48 -10.57
N CYS A 8 2.23 11.84 -10.06
CA CYS A 8 1.05 10.98 -10.14
C CYS A 8 0.69 10.63 -11.60
N ARG A 9 0.60 11.64 -12.48
CA ARG A 9 0.33 11.41 -13.91
C ARG A 9 1.41 10.56 -14.57
N ALA A 10 2.69 10.85 -14.29
CA ALA A 10 3.81 10.11 -14.86
C ALA A 10 3.82 8.64 -14.40
N ALA A 11 3.64 8.38 -13.12
CA ALA A 11 3.52 7.04 -12.55
C ALA A 11 2.35 6.26 -13.15
N ARG A 12 1.20 6.91 -13.28
CA ARG A 12 0.02 6.32 -13.92
C ARG A 12 0.31 5.94 -15.38
N SER A 13 1.01 6.79 -16.13
CA SER A 13 1.44 6.47 -17.49
C SER A 13 2.45 5.33 -17.55
N LEU A 14 3.43 5.28 -16.64
CA LEU A 14 4.38 4.15 -16.55
C LEU A 14 3.65 2.82 -16.31
N LEU A 15 2.67 2.81 -15.42
CA LEU A 15 1.85 1.63 -15.11
C LEU A 15 0.81 1.30 -16.17
N ASN A 16 0.65 2.13 -17.20
CA ASN A 16 -0.43 2.07 -18.19
C ASN A 16 -1.83 1.99 -17.53
N TRP A 17 -2.03 2.78 -16.47
CA TRP A 17 -3.29 2.83 -15.73
C TRP A 17 -4.18 3.99 -16.21
N THR A 18 -5.49 3.75 -16.19
CA THR A 18 -6.52 4.79 -16.27
C THR A 18 -6.71 5.46 -14.91
N GLN A 19 -7.34 6.63 -14.86
CA GLN A 19 -7.71 7.27 -13.59
C GLN A 19 -8.67 6.39 -12.77
N GLU A 20 -9.53 5.62 -13.43
CA GLU A 20 -10.44 4.66 -12.79
C GLU A 20 -9.65 3.52 -12.14
N GLN A 21 -8.69 2.93 -12.85
CA GLN A 21 -7.82 1.91 -12.28
C GLN A 21 -7.04 2.45 -11.09
N LEU A 22 -6.49 3.66 -11.17
CA LEU A 22 -5.81 4.26 -10.03
C LEU A 22 -6.76 4.48 -8.85
N ALA A 23 -7.96 4.99 -9.10
CA ALA A 23 -8.98 5.21 -8.08
C ALA A 23 -9.34 3.91 -7.34
N VAL A 24 -9.58 2.83 -8.08
CA VAL A 24 -9.85 1.50 -7.52
C VAL A 24 -8.66 0.98 -6.71
N ASN A 25 -7.44 1.03 -7.27
CA ASN A 25 -6.25 0.52 -6.59
C ASN A 25 -5.89 1.32 -5.33
N ALA A 26 -6.12 2.63 -5.32
CA ALA A 26 -5.86 3.50 -4.18
C ALA A 26 -7.03 3.54 -3.17
N SER A 27 -8.18 2.93 -3.48
CA SER A 27 -9.44 3.10 -2.73
C SER A 27 -9.81 4.58 -2.52
N VAL A 28 -9.65 5.40 -3.57
CA VAL A 28 -9.95 6.84 -3.59
C VAL A 28 -10.95 7.11 -4.70
N SER A 29 -11.84 8.09 -4.54
CA SER A 29 -12.80 8.42 -5.62
C SER A 29 -12.10 8.89 -6.89
N ARG A 30 -12.60 8.48 -8.06
CA ARG A 30 -12.07 8.93 -9.36
C ARG A 30 -12.05 10.45 -9.50
N ALA A 31 -13.08 11.13 -8.98
CA ALA A 31 -13.14 12.60 -8.99
C ALA A 31 -11.96 13.22 -8.21
N THR A 32 -11.61 12.66 -7.04
CA THR A 32 -10.44 13.09 -6.27
C THR A 32 -9.13 12.88 -7.04
N ILE A 33 -8.99 11.76 -7.77
CA ILE A 33 -7.82 11.52 -8.63
C ILE A 33 -7.74 12.56 -9.74
N ALA A 34 -8.86 12.83 -10.43
CA ALA A 34 -8.91 13.79 -11.53
C ALA A 34 -8.59 15.22 -11.07
N ASP A 35 -9.15 15.65 -9.94
CA ASP A 35 -8.89 16.96 -9.34
C ASP A 35 -7.42 17.11 -8.93
N PHE A 36 -6.83 16.05 -8.36
CA PHE A 36 -5.42 16.03 -7.99
C PHE A 36 -4.52 16.10 -9.20
N GLU A 37 -4.72 15.24 -10.19
CA GLU A 37 -3.95 15.24 -11.43
C GLU A 37 -4.09 16.55 -12.21
N SER A 38 -5.18 17.30 -12.03
CA SER A 38 -5.39 18.61 -12.66
C SER A 38 -4.91 19.80 -11.82
N ASN A 39 -4.30 19.57 -10.66
CA ASN A 39 -3.93 20.59 -9.68
C ASN A 39 -5.11 21.47 -9.19
N ILE A 40 -6.35 21.01 -9.32
CA ILE A 40 -7.54 21.74 -8.86
C ILE A 40 -7.65 21.67 -7.34
N ARG A 41 -7.37 20.48 -6.76
CA ARG A 41 -7.40 20.25 -5.32
C ARG A 41 -6.26 19.35 -4.89
N HIS A 42 -5.75 19.60 -3.69
CA HIS A 42 -4.84 18.68 -3.02
C HIS A 42 -5.67 17.71 -2.18
N PRO A 43 -5.61 16.38 -2.42
CA PRO A 43 -6.31 15.42 -1.60
C PRO A 43 -5.81 15.46 -0.15
N MET A 44 -6.65 14.98 0.77
CA MET A 44 -6.25 14.78 2.16
C MET A 44 -5.03 13.86 2.24
N LYS A 45 -4.21 14.03 3.28
CA LYS A 45 -2.96 13.27 3.50
C LYS A 45 -3.14 11.76 3.33
N ASN A 46 -4.24 11.19 3.83
CA ASN A 46 -4.54 9.76 3.71
C ASN A 46 -4.76 9.33 2.25
N ASN A 47 -5.50 10.12 1.46
CA ASN A 47 -5.73 9.80 0.04
C ASN A 47 -4.43 9.90 -0.77
N LEU A 48 -3.63 10.94 -0.56
CA LEU A 48 -2.32 11.08 -1.21
C LEU A 48 -1.39 9.91 -0.87
N ARG A 49 -1.44 9.47 0.38
CA ARG A 49 -0.70 8.29 0.83
C ARG A 49 -1.18 7.03 0.13
N SER A 50 -2.48 6.75 0.09
CA SER A 50 -3.01 5.55 -0.57
C SER A 50 -2.66 5.53 -2.07
N ILE A 51 -2.71 6.69 -2.74
CA ILE A 51 -2.27 6.84 -4.14
C ILE A 51 -0.79 6.49 -4.29
N ALA A 52 0.07 7.04 -3.43
CA ALA A 52 1.51 6.77 -3.49
C ALA A 52 1.84 5.30 -3.16
N ASP A 53 1.24 4.75 -2.09
CA ASP A 53 1.47 3.39 -1.62
C ASP A 53 0.95 2.36 -2.65
N CYS A 54 -0.19 2.61 -3.32
CA CYS A 54 -0.68 1.68 -4.35
C CYS A 54 0.22 1.64 -5.59
N MET A 55 0.72 2.78 -6.05
CA MET A 55 1.67 2.84 -7.16
C MET A 55 3.01 2.22 -6.75
N PHE A 56 3.44 2.43 -5.50
CA PHE A 56 4.64 1.81 -4.96
C PHE A 56 4.54 0.29 -4.92
N ALA A 57 3.41 -0.24 -4.44
CA ALA A 57 3.13 -1.68 -4.46
C ALA A 57 3.10 -2.23 -5.90
N ALA A 58 2.65 -1.44 -6.88
CA ALA A 58 2.67 -1.80 -8.30
C ALA A 58 4.08 -1.74 -8.95
N GLY A 59 5.11 -1.30 -8.21
CA GLY A 59 6.49 -1.28 -8.67
C GLY A 59 7.00 0.08 -9.11
N VAL A 60 6.30 1.17 -8.78
CA VAL A 60 6.80 2.54 -8.99
C VAL A 60 7.64 3.01 -7.81
N GLU A 61 8.64 3.82 -8.06
CA GLU A 61 9.36 4.60 -7.06
C GLU A 61 9.29 6.09 -7.42
N PHE A 62 9.00 6.93 -6.42
CA PHE A 62 8.96 8.38 -6.54
C PHE A 62 10.29 8.96 -6.08
N ILE A 63 10.90 9.77 -6.93
CA ILE A 63 12.17 10.45 -6.66
C ILE A 63 11.84 11.87 -6.21
N SER A 64 12.31 12.25 -5.03
CA SER A 64 12.18 13.62 -4.52
C SER A 64 13.07 14.60 -5.28
N GLU A 65 12.72 15.88 -5.19
CA GLU A 65 13.61 16.95 -5.65
C GLU A 65 14.88 16.99 -4.80
N GLU A 66 16.02 17.20 -5.46
CA GLU A 66 17.36 17.38 -4.88
C GLU A 66 17.97 18.67 -5.43
N GLU A 67 19.07 19.15 -4.82
CA GLU A 67 19.67 20.46 -5.11
C GLU A 67 19.91 20.75 -6.62
N ASN A 68 20.23 19.71 -7.40
CA ASN A 68 20.49 19.82 -8.85
C ASN A 68 19.54 19.00 -9.73
N SER A 69 18.45 18.45 -9.16
CA SER A 69 17.54 17.54 -9.87
C SER A 69 16.09 17.73 -9.44
N GLY A 70 15.17 17.87 -10.41
CA GLY A 70 13.74 17.93 -10.12
C GLY A 70 13.14 16.57 -9.72
N VAL A 71 11.85 16.58 -9.40
CA VAL A 71 11.10 15.36 -9.07
C VAL A 71 11.08 14.35 -10.23
N GLY A 72 11.04 13.06 -9.89
CA GLY A 72 11.04 11.98 -10.88
C GLY A 72 10.15 10.79 -10.51
N VAL A 73 9.98 9.88 -11.46
CA VAL A 73 9.30 8.60 -11.29
C VAL A 73 10.03 7.53 -12.11
N ARG A 74 10.26 6.35 -11.52
CA ARG A 74 10.84 5.19 -12.22
C ARG A 74 10.21 3.88 -11.77
N PHE A 75 10.47 2.80 -12.49
CA PHE A 75 10.25 1.46 -11.97
C PHE A 75 11.31 1.11 -10.94
N ARG A 76 10.90 0.40 -9.88
CA ARG A 76 11.80 -0.25 -8.93
C ARG A 76 11.89 -1.74 -9.21
N GLU A 77 12.97 -2.35 -8.75
CA GLU A 77 13.05 -3.80 -8.67
C GLU A 77 12.04 -4.30 -7.62
N ARG A 78 11.09 -5.14 -8.05
CA ARG A 78 10.12 -5.75 -7.14
C ARG A 78 10.76 -6.96 -6.49
N LYS A 79 10.97 -6.87 -5.18
CA LYS A 79 11.51 -7.98 -4.38
C LYS A 79 10.39 -8.83 -3.76
N LEU A 80 9.18 -8.29 -3.64
CA LEU A 80 8.04 -9.00 -3.06
C LEU A 80 7.24 -9.76 -4.11
N GLU A 81 7.12 -11.05 -3.87
CA GLU A 81 6.19 -11.97 -4.52
C GLU A 81 5.15 -12.44 -3.50
N TYR A 82 3.88 -12.54 -3.90
CA TYR A 82 2.83 -12.99 -3.00
C TYR A 82 1.68 -13.63 -3.79
N ILE A 83 0.93 -14.47 -3.09
CA ILE A 83 -0.37 -14.98 -3.53
C ILE A 83 -1.39 -14.41 -2.56
N ASN A 84 -2.49 -13.84 -3.07
CA ASN A 84 -3.56 -13.34 -2.21
C ASN A 84 -4.31 -14.52 -1.55
N ASN A 85 -3.80 -14.97 -0.40
CA ASN A 85 -4.31 -16.11 0.37
C ASN A 85 -4.45 -15.79 1.86
N VAL A 86 -5.08 -14.65 2.16
CA VAL A 86 -5.32 -14.18 3.53
C VAL A 86 -6.00 -15.28 4.34
N ARG A 87 -5.38 -15.67 5.46
CA ARG A 87 -5.98 -16.55 6.47
C ARG A 87 -6.24 -15.75 7.74
N VAL A 88 -7.51 -15.59 8.09
CA VAL A 88 -7.92 -14.90 9.31
C VAL A 88 -8.02 -15.91 10.46
N ASP A 89 -7.42 -15.59 11.59
CA ASP A 89 -7.54 -16.30 12.85
C ASP A 89 -7.96 -15.31 13.94
N ARG A 90 -9.27 -15.24 14.19
CA ARG A 90 -9.85 -14.34 15.21
C ARG A 90 -9.52 -14.75 16.64
N LEU A 91 -9.22 -16.04 16.90
CA LEU A 91 -8.83 -16.49 18.25
C LEU A 91 -7.48 -15.90 18.63
N ASN A 92 -6.53 -15.94 17.68
CA ASN A 92 -5.21 -15.34 17.85
C ASN A 92 -5.17 -13.85 17.46
N ARG A 93 -6.29 -13.28 16.98
CA ARG A 93 -6.43 -11.88 16.56
C ARG A 93 -5.45 -11.48 15.45
N THR A 94 -5.15 -12.41 14.55
CA THR A 94 -4.21 -12.17 13.45
C THR A 94 -4.79 -12.58 12.11
N ALA A 95 -4.41 -11.87 11.04
CA ALA A 95 -4.47 -12.39 9.70
C ALA A 95 -3.08 -12.72 9.19
N THR A 96 -2.93 -13.79 8.43
CA THR A 96 -1.65 -14.22 7.90
C THR A 96 -1.68 -14.37 6.39
N MET A 97 -0.55 -14.09 5.76
CA MET A 97 -0.36 -14.29 4.33
C MET A 97 1.06 -14.76 4.07
N ARG A 98 1.21 -15.80 3.24
CA ARG A 98 2.54 -16.28 2.84
C ARG A 98 3.05 -15.46 1.68
N MET A 99 4.28 -15.01 1.80
CA MET A 99 4.93 -14.12 0.87
C MET A 99 6.39 -14.55 0.67
N ARG A 100 7.02 -14.03 -0.36
CA ARG A 100 8.45 -14.19 -0.62
C ARG A 100 9.06 -12.82 -0.87
N TYR A 101 10.13 -12.49 -0.16
CA TYR A 101 10.84 -11.22 -0.33
C TYR A 101 12.31 -11.50 -0.64
N ALA A 102 12.81 -10.96 -1.76
CA ALA A 102 14.19 -11.15 -2.22
C ALA A 102 14.62 -12.63 -2.30
N GLY A 103 13.68 -13.51 -2.65
CA GLY A 103 13.92 -14.96 -2.73
C GLY A 103 13.65 -15.75 -1.44
N GLU A 104 13.41 -15.07 -0.31
CA GLU A 104 13.17 -15.73 0.98
C GLU A 104 11.68 -15.75 1.36
N ASP A 105 11.17 -16.93 1.70
CA ASP A 105 9.79 -17.11 2.13
C ASP A 105 9.58 -16.62 3.57
N PHE A 106 8.49 -15.89 3.80
CA PHE A 106 8.09 -15.44 5.13
C PHE A 106 6.56 -15.39 5.28
N VAL A 107 6.10 -15.29 6.53
CA VAL A 107 4.69 -15.09 6.86
C VAL A 107 4.49 -13.64 7.29
N CYS A 108 3.73 -12.89 6.49
CA CYS A 108 3.20 -11.60 6.89
C CYS A 108 2.06 -11.86 7.88
N VAL A 109 2.17 -11.28 9.09
CA VAL A 109 1.19 -11.40 10.17
C VAL A 109 0.65 -10.01 10.46
N ILE A 110 -0.65 -9.81 10.31
CA ILE A 110 -1.31 -8.52 10.48
C ILE A 110 -2.21 -8.62 11.71
N ASP A 111 -2.08 -7.69 12.64
CA ASP A 111 -2.99 -7.61 13.79
C ASP A 111 -4.39 -7.18 13.31
N LEU A 112 -5.44 -7.92 13.71
CA LEU A 112 -6.82 -7.57 13.37
C LEU A 112 -7.26 -6.24 14.01
N HIS A 113 -6.65 -5.81 15.13
CA HIS A 113 -6.90 -4.50 15.71
C HIS A 113 -6.41 -3.39 14.79
N ALA A 114 -5.23 -3.56 14.17
CA ALA A 114 -4.71 -2.61 13.21
C ALA A 114 -5.64 -2.46 11.99
N ILE A 115 -6.32 -3.53 11.58
CA ILE A 115 -7.33 -3.49 10.51
C ILE A 115 -8.56 -2.69 10.96
N ASN A 116 -9.07 -2.95 12.16
CA ASN A 116 -10.20 -2.19 12.71
C ASN A 116 -9.89 -0.69 12.83
N ASP A 117 -8.72 -0.37 13.37
CA ASP A 117 -8.25 1.01 13.55
C ASP A 117 -8.08 1.73 12.21
N TYR A 118 -7.55 1.02 11.20
CA TYR A 118 -7.40 1.56 9.86
C TYR A 118 -8.75 1.90 9.22
N HIS A 119 -9.72 0.96 9.30
CA HIS A 119 -11.06 1.15 8.75
C HIS A 119 -11.98 1.97 9.64
N ARG A 120 -11.54 2.33 10.85
CA ARG A 120 -12.35 2.96 11.91
C ARG A 120 -13.67 2.22 12.13
N THR A 121 -13.62 0.89 12.06
CA THR A 121 -14.77 -0.02 12.05
C THR A 121 -14.42 -1.26 12.86
N ASN A 122 -15.39 -1.83 13.58
CA ASN A 122 -15.20 -3.06 14.34
C ASN A 122 -15.78 -4.25 13.59
N PHE A 123 -14.94 -5.00 12.88
CA PHE A 123 -15.36 -6.24 12.20
C PHE A 123 -15.51 -7.37 13.22
N SER A 124 -16.49 -8.25 12.98
CA SER A 124 -16.86 -9.33 13.90
C SER A 124 -16.69 -10.72 13.29
N THR A 125 -16.69 -10.83 11.96
CA THR A 125 -16.61 -12.11 11.24
C THR A 125 -15.33 -12.27 10.43
N ASP A 126 -14.93 -13.52 10.15
CA ASP A 126 -13.73 -13.82 9.37
C ASP A 126 -13.84 -13.26 7.93
N ASP A 127 -15.04 -13.33 7.33
CA ASP A 127 -15.32 -12.82 5.99
C ASP A 127 -15.21 -11.29 5.92
N GLU A 128 -15.70 -10.57 6.94
CA GLU A 128 -15.55 -9.11 7.03
C GLU A 128 -14.07 -8.71 7.08
N PHE A 129 -13.28 -9.37 7.94
CA PHE A 129 -11.83 -9.13 8.01
C PHE A 129 -11.13 -9.46 6.70
N ALA A 130 -11.45 -10.59 6.06
CA ALA A 130 -10.85 -10.96 4.78
C ALA A 130 -11.11 -9.92 3.68
N ARG A 131 -12.34 -9.39 3.60
CA ARG A 131 -12.70 -8.30 2.68
C ARG A 131 -11.99 -6.99 3.04
N ALA A 132 -11.94 -6.65 4.33
CA ALA A 132 -11.28 -5.44 4.82
C ALA A 132 -9.77 -5.45 4.57
N ILE A 133 -9.11 -6.60 4.71
CA ILE A 133 -7.69 -6.77 4.38
C ILE A 133 -7.47 -6.69 2.88
N SER A 134 -8.36 -7.30 2.09
CA SER A 134 -8.28 -7.27 0.63
C SER A 134 -8.40 -5.84 0.08
N SER A 135 -9.25 -5.00 0.66
CA SER A 135 -9.41 -3.60 0.22
C SER A 135 -8.16 -2.74 0.50
N ILE A 136 -7.39 -3.07 1.54
CA ILE A 136 -6.16 -2.36 1.89
C ILE A 136 -4.89 -3.14 1.51
N LEU A 137 -5.02 -4.18 0.68
CA LEU A 137 -3.91 -5.05 0.35
C LEU A 137 -2.72 -4.28 -0.21
N HIS A 138 -2.96 -3.29 -1.07
CA HIS A 138 -1.92 -2.42 -1.62
C HIS A 138 -1.10 -1.70 -0.52
N ILE A 139 -1.72 -1.33 0.60
CA ILE A 139 -1.07 -0.69 1.75
C ILE A 139 -0.21 -1.70 2.50
N VAL A 140 -0.74 -2.91 2.73
CA VAL A 140 0.01 -4.02 3.33
C VAL A 140 1.24 -4.33 2.49
N LEU A 141 1.09 -4.46 1.18
CA LEU A 141 2.20 -4.74 0.25
C LEU A 141 3.23 -3.61 0.24
N ALA A 142 2.78 -2.36 0.25
CA ALA A 142 3.68 -1.21 0.33
C ALA A 142 4.46 -1.18 1.65
N ALA A 143 3.81 -1.50 2.78
CA ALA A 143 4.47 -1.63 4.08
C ALA A 143 5.50 -2.77 4.07
N VAL A 144 5.12 -3.95 3.55
CA VAL A 144 6.05 -5.07 3.40
C VAL A 144 7.27 -4.67 2.56
N GLU A 145 7.06 -4.10 1.38
CA GLU A 145 8.17 -3.68 0.50
C GLU A 145 9.08 -2.63 1.15
N ARG A 146 8.54 -1.78 2.03
CA ARG A 146 9.30 -0.75 2.75
C ARG A 146 10.12 -1.31 3.91
N TYR A 147 9.58 -2.28 4.66
CA TYR A 147 10.15 -2.68 5.95
C TYR A 147 10.71 -4.12 5.95
N ALA A 148 10.37 -4.98 4.98
CA ALA A 148 10.75 -6.39 4.95
C ALA A 148 12.26 -6.63 5.08
N GLY A 149 13.08 -5.79 4.44
CA GLY A 149 14.55 -5.91 4.49
C GLY A 149 15.15 -5.79 5.90
N THR A 150 14.42 -5.29 6.89
CA THR A 150 14.89 -5.13 8.28
C THR A 150 13.95 -5.72 9.33
N HIS A 151 12.71 -6.06 8.97
CA HIS A 151 11.66 -6.46 9.92
C HIS A 151 11.21 -7.91 9.79
N ILE A 152 11.74 -8.68 8.83
CA ILE A 152 11.57 -10.13 8.84
C ILE A 152 12.45 -10.72 9.94
N LYS A 153 11.82 -11.37 10.92
CA LYS A 153 12.48 -12.07 12.03
C LYS A 153 11.87 -13.47 12.15
N GLU A 154 12.72 -14.49 12.22
CA GLU A 154 12.29 -15.89 12.33
C GLU A 154 11.25 -16.30 11.27
N GLY A 155 11.41 -15.81 10.03
CA GLY A 155 10.49 -16.09 8.92
C GLY A 155 9.11 -15.44 9.06
N LYS A 156 8.96 -14.43 9.93
CA LYS A 156 7.72 -13.68 10.10
C LYS A 156 7.97 -12.18 10.03
N MET A 157 6.97 -11.45 9.56
CA MET A 157 6.95 -9.99 9.62
C MET A 157 5.61 -9.57 10.24
N LEU A 158 5.68 -8.86 11.36
CA LEU A 158 4.49 -8.30 12.02
C LEU A 158 4.16 -6.95 11.40
N ILE A 159 2.94 -6.80 10.92
CA ILE A 159 2.38 -5.54 10.41
C ILE A 159 1.46 -4.95 11.49
N ASN A 160 1.87 -3.81 12.02
CA ASN A 160 1.09 -3.04 12.99
C ASN A 160 0.41 -1.84 12.32
N TYR A 161 -0.40 -1.11 13.09
CA TYR A 161 -1.11 0.07 12.61
C TYR A 161 -0.15 1.14 12.04
N ASP A 162 0.94 1.44 12.74
CA ASP A 162 1.92 2.45 12.32
C ASP A 162 2.54 2.15 10.96
N MET A 163 2.83 0.88 10.67
CA MET A 163 3.33 0.46 9.36
C MET A 163 2.27 0.59 8.25
N LEU A 164 0.99 0.33 8.55
CA LEU A 164 -0.12 0.53 7.61
C LEU A 164 -0.32 2.00 7.28
N ILE A 165 -0.29 2.86 8.30
CA ILE A 165 -0.30 4.31 8.12
C ILE A 165 1.10 4.87 7.85
N GLY A 166 2.05 3.99 7.49
CA GLY A 166 3.52 4.13 7.38
C GLY A 166 4.11 5.39 7.97
N ASN A 167 4.01 5.46 9.29
CA ASN A 167 4.89 6.23 10.16
C ASN A 167 6.16 5.44 10.49
#